data_AF-A0A7C9GHT5-F1
#
_entry.id   AF-A0A7C9GHT5-F1
#
_cell.length_a   1.000
_cell.length_b   1.000
_cell.length_c   1.000
_cell.angle_alpha   90.00
_cell.angle_beta   90.00
_cell.angle_gamma   90.00
#
_symmetry.space_group_name_H-M   'P 1'
#
loop_
_entity.id
_entity.type
_entity.pdbx_description
1 polymer ?
#
loop_
_entity_poly.entity_id
_entity_poly.type
_entity_poly.pdbx_seq_one_letter_code
_entity_poly.pdbx_strand_id
1 'polypeptide(L)' 'MNIIYFDYIEGYGINAKVGVEWDFYRSFDELVKECSCHFSDDFLLAPTTAKSGQFISYGEFYHG' A
#
# COMPACT_ATOMS: atom_id res chain seq x y z
N MET A 1 9.17 -0.76 -10.45
CA MET A 1 8.62 -1.17 -9.15
C MET A 1 8.61 0.00 -8.20
N ASN A 2 7.41 0.54 -7.93
CA ASN A 2 7.19 1.68 -7.04
C ASN A 2 6.86 1.20 -5.62
N ILE A 3 7.64 1.63 -4.62
CA ILE A 3 7.36 1.30 -3.22
C ILE A 3 6.47 2.37 -2.63
N ILE A 4 5.24 2.00 -2.28
CA ILE A 4 4.25 2.88 -1.67
C ILE A 4 4.24 2.62 -0.18
N TYR A 5 4.71 3.61 0.57
CA TYR A 5 4.70 3.55 2.02
C TYR A 5 3.31 3.85 2.54
N PHE A 6 2.84 3.06 3.50
CA PHE A 6 1.55 3.27 4.14
C PHE A 6 1.63 3.13 5.66
N ASP A 7 0.72 3.80 6.35
CA ASP A 7 0.45 3.63 7.78
C ASP A 7 -1.01 3.25 7.97
N TYR A 8 -1.25 2.09 8.60
CA TYR A 8 -2.60 1.59 8.84
C TYR A 8 -3.09 2.06 10.21
N ILE A 9 -4.18 2.82 10.20
CA ILE A 9 -4.80 3.37 11.39
C ILE A 9 -6.04 2.52 11.70
N GLU A 10 -5.92 1.63 12.68
CA GLU A 10 -6.97 0.69 13.06
C GLU A 10 -8.30 1.41 13.35
N GLY A 11 -9.36 0.98 12.66
CA GLY A 11 -10.70 1.57 12.79
C GLY A 11 -10.92 2.88 12.01
N TYR A 12 -9.89 3.40 11.31
CA TYR A 12 -10.00 4.65 10.55
C TYR A 12 -9.71 4.46 9.06
N GLY A 13 -8.54 3.91 8.70
CA GLY A 13 -8.14 3.80 7.29
C GLY A 13 -6.64 3.68 7.12
N ILE A 14 -6.14 4.14 5.97
CA ILE A 14 -4.75 4.02 5.56
C ILE A 14 -4.25 5.37 5.11
N ASN A 15 -3.16 5.85 5.70
CA ASN A 15 -2.42 6.99 5.18
C ASN A 15 -1.31 6.45 4.27
N ALA A 16 -1.27 6.82 2.99
CA ALA A 16 -0.29 6.28 2.06
C ALA A 16 0.34 7.37 1.21
N LYS A 17 1.62 7.17 0.85
CA LYS A 17 2.37 8.09 0.00
C LYS A 17 2.31 7.65 -1.47
N VAL A 18 1.22 7.97 -2.14
CA VAL A 18 1.04 7.74 -3.57
C VAL A 18 1.60 8.95 -4.32
N GLY A 19 2.80 8.81 -4.89
CA GLY A 19 3.49 9.91 -5.55
C GLY A 19 4.27 10.80 -4.57
N VAL A 20 3.99 12.11 -4.56
CA VAL A 20 4.80 13.11 -3.83
C VAL A 20 4.26 13.37 -2.42
N GLU A 21 2.95 13.36 -2.24
CA GLU A 21 2.26 13.70 -0.99
C GLU A 21 1.67 12.46 -0.30
N TRP A 22 1.25 12.65 0.96
CA TRP A 22 0.54 11.65 1.75
C TRP A 22 -0.96 11.88 1.64
N ASP A 23 -1.68 10.84 1.25
CA ASP A 23 -3.12 10.85 1.07
C ASP A 23 -3.80 9.79 1.93
N PHE A 24 -5.04 10.07 2.32
CA PHE A 24 -5.85 9.20 3.15
C PHE A 24 -6.83 8.37 2.32
N TYR A 25 -6.84 7.06 2.56
CA TYR A 25 -7.68 6.07 1.93
C TYR A 25 -8.51 5.34 2.98
N ARG A 26 -9.78 5.07 2.69
CA ARG A 26 -10.70 4.41 3.64
C ARG A 26 -10.47 2.91 3.74
N SER A 27 -9.92 2.29 2.70
CA SER A 27 -9.62 0.86 2.63
C SER A 27 -8.43 0.56 1.72
N PHE A 28 -7.89 -0.65 1.85
CA PHE A 28 -6.81 -1.12 0.94
C PHE A 28 -7.30 -1.19 -0.50
N ASP A 29 -8.57 -1.49 -0.76
CA ASP A 29 -9.12 -1.52 -2.12
C ASP A 29 -9.04 -0.13 -2.79
N GLU A 30 -9.32 0.94 -2.04
CA GLU A 30 -9.23 2.30 -2.55
C GLU A 30 -7.77 2.68 -2.86
N LEU A 31 -6.84 2.34 -1.95
CA LEU A 31 -5.41 2.52 -2.14
C LEU A 31 -4.87 1.73 -3.34
N VAL A 32 -5.22 0.44 -3.44
CA VAL A 32 -4.79 -0.44 -4.54
C VAL A 32 -5.31 0.09 -5.86
N LYS A 33 -6.57 0.51 -5.94
CA LYS A 33 -7.14 1.10 -7.15
C LYS A 33 -6.37 2.35 -7.58
N GLU A 34 -6.06 3.24 -6.64
CA GLU A 34 -5.29 4.44 -6.93
C GLU A 34 -3.88 4.07 -7.42
N CYS A 35 -3.17 3.19 -6.70
CA CYS A 35 -1.86 2.68 -7.10
C CYS A 35 -1.88 2.05 -8.49
N SER A 36 -2.91 1.26 -8.82
CA SER A 36 -3.08 0.68 -10.15
C SER A 36 -3.32 1.72 -11.23
N CYS A 37 -4.04 2.81 -10.93
CA CYS A 37 -4.21 3.92 -11.88
C CYS A 37 -2.90 4.65 -12.18
N HIS A 38 -2.00 4.82 -11.19
CA HIS A 38 -0.72 5.52 -11.37
C HIS A 38 0.42 4.64 -11.88
N PHE A 39 0.47 3.39 -11.42
CA PHE A 39 1.62 2.51 -11.59
C PHE A 39 1.29 1.17 -12.28
N SER A 40 0.04 0.96 -12.73
CA SER A 40 -0.45 -0.34 -13.20
C SER A 40 -0.16 -1.43 -12.16
N ASP A 41 0.44 -2.56 -12.53
CA ASP A 41 0.79 -3.62 -11.58
C ASP A 41 2.23 -3.49 -11.03
N ASP A 42 2.92 -2.39 -11.32
CA ASP A 42 4.33 -2.18 -10.96
C ASP A 42 4.51 -1.42 -9.64
N PHE A 43 3.84 -1.87 -8.57
CA PHE A 43 3.95 -1.29 -7.24
C PHE A 43 3.97 -2.33 -6.11
N LEU A 44 4.44 -1.90 -4.94
CA LEU A 44 4.57 -2.68 -3.73
C LEU A 44 4.15 -1.84 -2.52
N LEU A 45 3.17 -2.32 -1.75
CA LEU A 45 2.78 -1.67 -0.50
C LEU A 45 3.73 -2.06 0.63
N ALA A 46 4.29 -1.08 1.32
CA ALA A 46 5.21 -1.27 2.45
C ALA A 46 4.73 -0.50 3.68
N PRO A 47 4.45 -1.16 4.82
CA PRO A 47 4.06 -0.45 6.03
C PRO A 47 5.24 0.36 6.59
N THR A 48 5.01 1.59 7.05
CA THR A 48 6.01 2.47 7.69
C THR A 48 6.50 1.91 9.02
N THR A 49 5.70 1.07 9.67
CA THR A 49 5.99 0.43 10.95
C THR A 49 6.82 -0.85 10.82
N ALA A 50 7.01 -1.38 9.60
CA ALA A 50 7.88 -2.52 9.39
C ALA A 50 9.34 -2.14 9.70
N LYS A 51 9.89 -2.77 10.75
CA LYS A 51 11.33 -2.78 10.97
C LYS A 51 11.98 -3.55 9.81
N SER A 52 13.12 -3.06 9.32
CA SER A 52 13.94 -3.75 8.32
C SER A 52 14.09 -5.23 8.68
N GLY A 53 13.54 -6.12 7.84
CA GLY A 53 13.55 -7.57 8.04
C GLY A 53 12.18 -8.25 8.22
N GLN A 54 11.10 -7.52 8.50
CA GLN A 54 9.73 -8.06 8.52
C GLN A 54 8.89 -7.41 7.43
N PHE A 55 8.92 -8.01 6.24
CA PHE A 55 8.09 -7.60 5.12
C PHE A 55 6.80 -8.41 5.12
N ILE A 56 5.67 -7.77 5.40
CA ILE A 56 4.34 -8.37 5.18
C ILE A 56 3.83 -7.78 3.86
N SER A 57 3.97 -8.53 2.78
CA SER A 57 3.35 -8.20 1.50
C SER A 57 1.87 -8.54 1.54
N TYR A 58 1.00 -7.58 1.24
CA TYR A 58 -0.40 -7.88 0.89
C TYR A 58 -0.45 -8.12 -0.62
N GLY A 59 -0.53 -9.39 -1.01
CA GLY A 59 -0.74 -9.82 -2.38
C GLY A 59 -1.49 -11.14 -2.36
N GLU A 60 -2.58 -11.25 -3.12
CA GLU A 60 -3.30 -12.50 -3.25
C GLU A 60 -2.39 -13.53 -3.94
N PHE A 61 -1.91 -14.51 -3.17
CA PHE A 61 -1.28 -15.69 -3.71
C PHE A 61 -2.35 -16.55 -4.39
N TYR A 62 -2.59 -16.32 -5.68
CA TYR A 62 -3.25 -17.30 -6.53
C TYR A 62 -2.33 -18.53 -6.63
N HIS A 63 -2.56 -19.53 -5.77
CA HIS A 63 -2.12 -20.89 -6.02
C HIS A 63 -3.11 -21.51 -7.01
N GLY A 64 -2.58 -21.96 -8.16
CA GLY A 64 -3.34 -22.71 -9.17
C GLY A 64 -3.77 -24.10 -8.69
#